data_AF-A0A6I7HK41-F1
#
_entry.id   AF-A0A6I7HK41-F1
#
_cell.length_a   1.000
_cell.length_b   1.000
_cell.length_c   1.000
_cell.angle_alpha   90.00
_cell.angle_beta   90.00
_cell.angle_gamma   90.00
#
_symmetry.space_group_name_H-M   'P 1'
#
loop_
_entity.id
_entity.type
_entity.pdbx_description
1 polymer ?
#
loop_
_entity_poly.entity_id
_entity_poly.type
_entity_poly.pdbx_seq_one_letter_code
_entity_poly.pdbx_strand_id
1 'polypeptide(L)'
;MMTTGEEIFWKNAHGVLRDIGMSHLDPAHGAAVDVVRWCLLVRGRPTHHLQTFLEIESPALLAYLERLATSGDAAGWRTLFQRIRHYAELLHETDMQPCARPWLAAIWHCLPELVGIGQTIIDEQTEPESVAAFELAPDVVPAGDDKGGDSDKGSAGKAGSAGTTAKPRPSARLVLPVVSVMLTDAERKMFERKAAESGDKEGPETDPDVTVGTDGPSGMKGGPK
;
A
#
# COMPACT_ATOMS: atom_id res chain seq x y z
N MET A 1 -20.23 -12.56 -17.13
CA MET A 1 -20.92 -13.44 -16.15
C MET A 1 -20.07 -13.41 -14.90
N MET A 2 -20.64 -13.06 -13.74
CA MET A 2 -19.88 -13.05 -12.49
C MET A 2 -19.57 -14.49 -12.05
N THR A 3 -18.40 -14.68 -11.48
CA THR A 3 -18.05 -15.95 -10.84
C THR A 3 -18.74 -16.08 -9.48
N THR A 4 -18.92 -17.30 -8.98
CA THR A 4 -19.47 -17.53 -7.62
C THR A 4 -18.64 -16.81 -6.54
N GLY A 5 -17.32 -16.69 -6.73
CA GLY A 5 -16.45 -15.95 -5.83
C GLY A 5 -16.77 -14.45 -5.78
N GLU A 6 -17.01 -13.83 -6.95
CA GLU A 6 -17.41 -12.43 -7.05
C GLU A 6 -18.80 -12.18 -6.44
N GLU A 7 -19.75 -13.11 -6.62
CA GLU A 7 -21.07 -13.02 -6.01
C GLU A 7 -20.98 -13.04 -4.47
N ILE A 8 -20.18 -13.95 -3.90
CA ILE A 8 -19.94 -14.02 -2.45
C ILE A 8 -19.27 -12.73 -1.96
N PHE A 9 -18.26 -12.24 -2.70
CA PHE A 9 -17.56 -11.01 -2.37
C PHE A 9 -18.51 -9.81 -2.27
N TRP A 10 -19.34 -9.59 -3.29
CA TRP A 10 -20.29 -8.47 -3.28
C TRP A 10 -21.42 -8.66 -2.25
N LYS A 11 -21.87 -9.89 -2.02
CA LYS A 11 -22.84 -10.20 -0.97
C LYS A 11 -22.29 -9.85 0.42
N ASN A 12 -21.02 -10.17 0.68
CA ASN A 12 -20.36 -9.83 1.95
C ASN A 12 -20.22 -8.30 2.09
N ALA A 13 -19.81 -7.60 1.03
CA ALA A 13 -19.71 -6.15 1.01
C ALA A 13 -21.05 -5.46 1.37
N HIS A 14 -22.15 -5.91 0.77
CA HIS A 14 -23.50 -5.44 1.13
C HIS A 14 -23.87 -5.78 2.57
N GLY A 15 -23.53 -6.98 3.04
CA GLY A 15 -23.74 -7.41 4.42
C GLY A 15 -23.05 -6.48 5.41
N VAL A 16 -21.79 -6.12 5.15
CA VAL A 16 -21.04 -5.17 5.96
C VAL A 16 -21.72 -3.80 6.04
N LEU A 17 -22.14 -3.23 4.90
CA LEU A 17 -22.81 -1.92 4.89
C LEU A 17 -24.11 -1.93 5.69
N ARG A 18 -24.90 -2.99 5.56
CA ARG A 18 -26.11 -3.15 6.37
C ARG A 18 -25.78 -3.24 7.86
N ASP A 19 -24.78 -4.02 8.21
CA ASP A 19 -24.40 -4.29 9.61
C ASP A 19 -23.82 -3.04 10.32
N ILE A 20 -23.23 -2.10 9.56
CA ILE A 20 -22.75 -0.80 10.08
C ILE A 20 -23.78 0.33 9.92
N GLY A 21 -24.98 0.05 9.40
CA GLY A 21 -26.04 1.06 9.21
C GLY A 21 -25.81 2.03 8.05
N MET A 22 -24.97 1.67 7.08
CA MET A 22 -24.59 2.50 5.93
C MET A 22 -24.99 1.87 4.58
N SER A 23 -26.16 1.21 4.52
CA SER A 23 -26.67 0.56 3.30
C SER A 23 -26.87 1.49 2.09
N HIS A 24 -26.82 2.80 2.30
CA HIS A 24 -26.97 3.82 1.26
C HIS A 24 -25.65 4.11 0.50
N LEU A 25 -24.50 3.64 1.01
CA LEU A 25 -23.21 3.81 0.35
C LEU A 25 -23.01 2.80 -0.79
N ASP A 26 -22.09 3.11 -1.71
CA ASP A 26 -21.68 2.15 -2.73
C ASP A 26 -21.04 0.90 -2.07
N PRO A 27 -21.35 -0.33 -2.53
CA PRO A 27 -20.81 -1.58 -1.99
C PRO A 27 -19.29 -1.62 -1.90
N ALA A 28 -18.55 -0.85 -2.70
CA ALA A 28 -17.09 -0.72 -2.59
C ALA A 28 -16.63 -0.31 -1.18
N HIS A 29 -17.44 0.46 -0.44
CA HIS A 29 -17.13 0.84 0.94
C HIS A 29 -17.19 -0.36 1.89
N GLY A 30 -18.22 -1.21 1.75
CA GLY A 30 -18.34 -2.45 2.52
C GLY A 30 -17.25 -3.46 2.15
N ALA A 31 -16.87 -3.51 0.87
CA ALA A 31 -15.77 -4.34 0.40
C ALA A 31 -14.43 -3.92 1.02
N ALA A 32 -14.10 -2.62 1.03
CA ALA A 32 -12.87 -2.11 1.64
C ALA A 32 -12.77 -2.48 3.14
N VAL A 33 -13.88 -2.36 3.87
CA VAL A 33 -13.96 -2.77 5.28
C VAL A 33 -13.72 -4.27 5.44
N ASP A 34 -14.35 -5.11 4.61
CA ASP A 34 -14.17 -6.57 4.71
C ASP A 34 -12.74 -6.99 4.33
N VAL A 35 -12.09 -6.30 3.38
CA VAL A 35 -10.69 -6.54 3.03
C VAL A 35 -9.77 -6.25 4.22
N VAL A 36 -9.92 -5.10 4.88
CA VAL A 36 -9.10 -4.75 6.07
C VAL A 36 -9.36 -5.73 7.21
N ARG A 37 -10.63 -6.07 7.46
CA ARG A 37 -11.01 -7.10 8.44
C ARG A 37 -10.33 -8.44 8.16
N TRP A 38 -10.36 -8.89 6.90
CA TRP A 38 -9.76 -10.16 6.51
C TRP A 38 -8.23 -10.12 6.70
N CYS A 39 -7.57 -9.05 6.25
CA CYS A 39 -6.12 -8.88 6.40
C CYS A 39 -5.70 -8.86 7.88
N LEU A 40 -6.47 -8.18 8.74
CA LEU A 40 -6.25 -8.19 10.19
C LEU A 40 -6.35 -9.57 10.81
N LEU A 41 -7.34 -10.36 10.38
CA LEU A 41 -7.59 -11.70 10.90
C LEU A 41 -6.47 -12.66 10.52
N VAL A 42 -6.07 -12.65 9.25
CA VAL A 42 -5.06 -13.60 8.73
C VAL A 42 -3.62 -13.08 8.85
N ARG A 43 -3.45 -11.78 9.12
CA ARG A 43 -2.16 -11.06 9.11
C ARG A 43 -1.38 -11.29 7.82
N GLY A 44 -2.07 -11.19 6.69
CA GLY A 44 -1.54 -11.53 5.38
C GLY A 44 -1.96 -10.54 4.30
N ARG A 45 -1.39 -10.73 3.10
CA ARG A 45 -1.70 -9.92 1.92
C ARG A 45 -3.13 -10.21 1.42
N PRO A 46 -3.84 -9.21 0.87
CA PRO A 46 -5.10 -9.45 0.19
C PRO A 46 -5.00 -10.59 -0.84
N THR A 47 -6.00 -11.47 -0.89
CA THR A 47 -6.06 -12.54 -1.91
C THR A 47 -6.43 -11.96 -3.28
N HIS A 48 -6.30 -12.75 -4.35
CA HIS A 48 -6.49 -12.31 -5.74
C HIS A 48 -7.70 -11.39 -5.96
N HIS A 49 -8.92 -11.79 -5.56
CA HIS A 49 -10.11 -10.95 -5.78
C HIS A 49 -10.12 -9.66 -4.96
N LEU A 50 -9.58 -9.71 -3.72
CA LEU A 50 -9.47 -8.54 -2.85
C LEU A 50 -8.42 -7.56 -3.40
N GLN A 51 -7.30 -8.09 -3.89
CA GLN A 51 -6.24 -7.33 -4.53
C GLN A 51 -6.75 -6.65 -5.80
N THR A 52 -7.34 -7.40 -6.74
CA THR A 52 -7.89 -6.83 -7.99
C THR A 52 -8.91 -5.73 -7.71
N PHE A 53 -9.76 -5.88 -6.68
CA PHE A 53 -10.66 -4.83 -6.25
C PHE A 53 -9.90 -3.57 -5.80
N LEU A 54 -8.91 -3.70 -4.93
CA LEU A 54 -8.15 -2.55 -4.43
C LEU A 54 -7.27 -1.89 -5.49
N GLU A 55 -6.70 -2.64 -6.43
CA GLU A 55 -5.93 -2.08 -7.56
C GLU A 55 -6.77 -1.10 -8.40
N ILE A 56 -8.08 -1.32 -8.46
CA ILE A 56 -9.03 -0.47 -9.19
C ILE A 56 -9.55 0.65 -8.28
N GLU A 57 -9.93 0.32 -7.05
CA GLU A 57 -10.75 1.21 -6.20
C GLU A 57 -9.92 2.01 -5.19
N SER A 58 -8.79 1.48 -4.70
CA SER A 58 -7.88 2.20 -3.80
C SER A 58 -6.47 1.60 -3.79
N PRO A 59 -5.61 1.99 -4.77
CA PRO A 59 -4.22 1.55 -4.81
C PRO A 59 -3.42 1.91 -3.55
N ALA A 60 -3.75 3.03 -2.90
CA ALA A 60 -3.14 3.43 -1.64
C ALA A 60 -3.46 2.45 -0.50
N LEU A 61 -4.73 2.05 -0.35
CA LEU A 61 -5.09 1.04 0.66
C LEU A 61 -4.39 -0.29 0.38
N LEU A 62 -4.26 -0.68 -0.89
CA LEU A 62 -3.49 -1.87 -1.27
C LEU A 62 -2.03 -1.74 -0.83
N ALA A 63 -1.36 -0.64 -1.17
CA ALA A 63 0.03 -0.40 -0.83
C ALA A 63 0.29 -0.48 0.69
N TYR A 64 -0.61 0.08 1.50
CA TYR A 64 -0.54 -0.03 2.96
C TYR A 64 -0.65 -1.50 3.43
N LEU A 65 -1.67 -2.23 2.99
CA LEU A 65 -1.91 -3.61 3.43
C LEU A 65 -0.83 -4.58 2.94
N GLU A 66 -0.33 -4.39 1.72
CA GLU A 66 0.79 -5.16 1.20
C GLU A 66 2.06 -4.89 2.00
N ARG A 67 2.37 -3.62 2.28
CA ARG A 67 3.54 -3.25 3.09
C ARG A 67 3.47 -3.85 4.49
N LEU A 68 2.29 -3.79 5.10
CA LEU A 68 2.06 -4.38 6.42
C LEU A 68 2.34 -5.88 6.42
N ALA A 69 1.84 -6.58 5.40
CA ALA A 69 2.04 -8.01 5.24
C ALA A 69 3.48 -8.40 4.84
N THR A 70 4.17 -7.61 4.02
CA THR A 70 5.55 -7.88 3.61
C THR A 70 6.56 -7.62 4.71
N SER A 71 6.31 -6.63 5.57
CA SER A 71 7.22 -6.27 6.67
C SER A 71 7.50 -7.43 7.63
N GLY A 72 6.57 -8.38 7.74
CA GLY A 72 6.58 -9.46 8.73
C GLY A 72 6.50 -8.97 10.17
N ASP A 73 6.24 -7.67 10.40
CA ASP A 73 6.31 -7.06 11.71
C ASP A 73 4.98 -7.19 12.47
N ALA A 74 5.01 -7.95 13.57
CA ALA A 74 3.88 -8.07 14.47
C ALA A 74 3.51 -6.73 15.13
N ALA A 75 4.45 -5.80 15.28
CA ALA A 75 4.18 -4.47 15.80
C ALA A 75 3.31 -3.65 14.84
N GLY A 76 3.53 -3.76 13.52
CA GLY A 76 2.69 -3.14 12.51
C GLY A 76 1.22 -3.55 12.62
N TRP A 77 0.97 -4.86 12.63
CA TRP A 77 -0.40 -5.38 12.78
C TRP A 77 -1.05 -4.93 14.10
N ARG A 78 -0.26 -4.83 15.17
CA ARG A 78 -0.74 -4.30 16.45
C ARG A 78 -1.11 -2.82 16.33
N THR A 79 -0.31 -2.00 15.64
CA THR A 79 -0.62 -0.59 15.40
C THR A 79 -1.93 -0.42 14.65
N LEU A 80 -2.15 -1.18 13.56
CA LEU A 80 -3.43 -1.15 12.84
C LEU A 80 -4.60 -1.48 13.77
N PHE A 81 -4.46 -2.54 14.59
CA PHE A 81 -5.48 -2.90 15.57
C PHE A 81 -5.75 -1.76 16.57
N GLN A 82 -4.71 -1.09 17.08
CA GLN A 82 -4.87 0.02 18.02
C GLN A 82 -5.54 1.24 17.37
N ARG A 83 -5.23 1.57 16.12
CA ARG A 83 -5.92 2.64 15.38
C ARG A 83 -7.42 2.36 15.29
N ILE A 84 -7.80 1.14 14.88
CA ILE A 84 -9.22 0.74 14.79
C ILE A 84 -9.87 0.74 16.17
N ARG A 85 -9.16 0.27 17.19
CA ARG A 85 -9.65 0.28 18.57
C ARG A 85 -9.94 1.71 19.05
N HIS A 86 -9.06 2.67 18.75
CA HIS A 86 -9.28 4.07 19.08
C HIS A 86 -10.60 4.60 18.47
N TYR A 87 -10.87 4.31 17.20
CA TYR A 87 -12.15 4.65 16.57
C TYR A 87 -13.34 3.93 17.23
N ALA A 88 -13.18 2.67 17.62
CA ALA A 88 -14.25 1.92 18.30
C ALA A 88 -14.60 2.54 19.66
N GLU A 89 -13.58 2.97 20.42
CA GLU A 89 -13.74 3.68 21.70
C GLU A 89 -14.41 5.04 21.46
N LEU A 90 -13.95 5.82 20.48
CA LEU A 90 -14.53 7.11 20.14
C LEU A 90 -16.01 7.01 19.75
N LEU A 91 -16.37 6.06 18.87
CA LEU A 91 -17.75 5.83 18.46
C LEU A 91 -18.64 5.44 19.65
N HIS A 92 -18.10 4.64 20.57
CA HIS A 92 -18.80 4.24 21.78
C HIS A 92 -19.03 5.41 22.75
N GLU A 93 -17.99 6.20 23.03
CA GLU A 93 -18.05 7.33 23.98
C GLU A 93 -18.97 8.45 23.50
N THR A 94 -19.04 8.66 22.19
CA THR A 94 -19.83 9.74 21.58
C THR A 94 -21.25 9.31 21.19
N ASP A 95 -21.62 8.04 21.42
CA ASP A 95 -22.86 7.40 20.93
C ASP A 95 -23.08 7.64 19.43
N MET A 96 -21.98 7.78 18.68
CA MET A 96 -22.02 7.99 17.24
C MET A 96 -22.20 6.65 16.53
N GLN A 97 -23.19 6.60 15.63
CA GLN A 97 -23.46 5.46 14.77
C GLN A 97 -23.73 4.14 15.53
N PRO A 98 -24.78 4.08 16.37
CA PRO A 98 -25.22 2.82 16.95
C PRO A 98 -25.56 1.84 15.81
N CYS A 99 -24.82 0.75 15.74
CA CYS A 99 -24.95 -0.24 14.67
C CYS A 99 -24.74 -1.67 15.20
N ALA A 100 -25.12 -2.67 14.40
CA ALA A 100 -25.06 -4.07 14.80
C ALA A 100 -23.62 -4.58 14.95
N ARG A 101 -22.67 -3.95 14.25
CA ARG A 101 -21.24 -4.32 14.27
C ARG A 101 -20.34 -3.09 14.46
N PRO A 102 -20.19 -2.59 15.71
CA PRO A 102 -19.39 -1.39 15.99
C PRO A 102 -17.92 -1.51 15.54
N TRP A 103 -17.33 -2.71 15.63
CA TRP A 103 -15.96 -2.93 15.15
C TRP A 103 -15.81 -2.74 13.64
N LEU A 104 -16.80 -3.14 12.83
CA LEU A 104 -16.79 -2.91 11.39
C LEU A 104 -16.95 -1.42 11.05
N ALA A 105 -17.77 -0.71 11.83
CA ALA A 105 -17.90 0.74 11.70
C ALA A 105 -16.57 1.43 12.04
N ALA A 106 -15.88 1.00 13.10
CA ALA A 106 -14.56 1.51 13.45
C ALA A 106 -13.52 1.28 12.34
N ILE A 107 -13.53 0.11 11.68
CA ILE A 107 -12.69 -0.13 10.50
C ILE A 107 -13.03 0.88 9.39
N TRP A 108 -14.32 1.09 9.12
CA TRP A 108 -14.76 2.05 8.09
C TRP A 108 -14.25 3.47 8.36
N HIS A 109 -14.36 3.95 9.60
CA HIS A 109 -13.87 5.27 10.00
C HIS A 109 -12.35 5.38 9.99
N CYS A 110 -11.64 4.26 10.11
CA CYS A 110 -10.17 4.23 10.02
C CYS A 110 -9.67 4.23 8.56
N LEU A 111 -10.49 3.86 7.57
CA LEU A 111 -10.07 3.75 6.16
C LEU A 111 -9.38 5.00 5.59
N PRO A 112 -9.85 6.24 5.83
CA PRO A 112 -9.17 7.45 5.37
C PRO A 112 -7.72 7.52 5.85
N GLU A 113 -7.45 7.18 7.11
CA GLU A 113 -6.10 7.19 7.64
C GLU A 113 -5.22 6.16 6.94
N LEU A 114 -5.73 4.94 6.76
CA LEU A 114 -4.98 3.86 6.10
C LEU A 114 -4.64 4.21 4.65
N VAL A 115 -5.57 4.85 3.95
CA VAL A 115 -5.35 5.38 2.60
C VAL A 115 -4.32 6.50 2.60
N GLY A 116 -4.39 7.43 3.56
CA GLY A 116 -3.40 8.50 3.71
C GLY A 116 -1.98 7.95 3.88
N ILE A 117 -1.81 6.98 4.78
CA ILE A 117 -0.54 6.28 4.98
C ILE A 117 -0.12 5.54 3.70
N GLY A 118 -1.05 4.81 3.07
CA GLY A 118 -0.81 4.14 1.81
C GLY A 118 -0.34 5.06 0.69
N GLN A 119 -0.87 6.27 0.64
CA GLN A 119 -0.46 7.29 -0.33
C GLN A 119 0.96 7.76 -0.07
N THR A 120 1.36 7.99 1.18
CA THR A 120 2.76 8.33 1.51
C THR A 120 3.75 7.26 1.04
N ILE A 121 3.38 5.97 1.13
CA ILE A 121 4.20 4.85 0.64
C ILE A 121 4.35 4.89 -0.90
N ILE A 122 3.32 5.34 -1.62
CA ILE A 122 3.36 5.47 -3.08
C ILE A 122 4.20 6.69 -3.48
N ASP A 123 4.01 7.82 -2.79
CA ASP A 123 4.70 9.07 -3.07
C ASP A 123 6.22 8.91 -2.86
N GLU A 124 6.65 8.30 -1.75
CA GLU A 124 8.07 7.99 -1.47
C GLU A 124 8.73 7.09 -2.54
N GLN A 125 7.95 6.25 -3.23
CA GLN A 125 8.47 5.41 -4.33
C GLN A 125 8.54 6.15 -5.66
N THR A 126 7.88 7.30 -5.76
CA THR A 126 7.79 8.11 -6.97
C THR A 126 8.79 9.27 -6.93
N GLU A 127 9.24 9.70 -5.75
CA GLU A 127 10.35 10.63 -5.64
C GLU A 127 11.64 9.98 -6.16
N PRO A 128 12.30 10.54 -7.19
CA PRO A 128 13.60 10.07 -7.59
C PRO A 128 14.59 10.35 -6.45
N GLU A 129 15.30 9.32 -5.99
CA GLU A 129 16.50 9.47 -5.18
C GLU A 129 17.55 10.29 -5.96
N SER A 130 17.48 11.62 -5.88
CA SER A 130 18.54 12.63 -6.05
C SER A 130 17.98 13.95 -6.60
N VAL A 131 17.68 14.88 -5.69
CA VAL A 131 17.75 16.32 -6.00
C VAL A 131 19.04 16.91 -5.40
N ALA A 132 20.08 16.08 -5.28
CA ALA A 132 21.44 16.49 -4.93
C ALA A 132 22.30 16.59 -6.21
N ALA A 133 21.83 17.32 -7.22
CA ALA A 133 22.62 17.66 -8.40
C ALA A 133 22.05 18.89 -9.16
N PHE A 134 21.52 19.88 -8.45
CA PHE A 134 21.22 21.19 -9.05
C PHE A 134 21.88 22.33 -8.27
N GLU A 135 23.18 22.19 -8.01
CA GLU A 135 24.07 23.35 -8.04
C GLU A 135 24.53 23.53 -9.49
N LEU A 136 23.85 24.40 -10.24
CA LEU A 136 24.42 25.03 -11.42
C LEU A 136 24.15 26.53 -11.34
N ALA A 137 25.27 27.24 -11.42
CA ALA A 137 25.54 28.64 -11.13
C ALA A 137 24.61 29.66 -11.85
N PRO A 138 24.55 30.92 -11.37
CA PRO A 138 23.72 31.97 -11.96
C PRO A 138 24.07 32.26 -13.41
N ASP A 139 23.02 32.30 -14.24
CA ASP A 139 23.06 32.60 -15.67
C ASP A 139 23.67 33.99 -15.94
N VAL A 140 24.73 34.00 -16.75
CA VAL A 140 25.26 35.20 -17.40
C VAL A 140 24.52 35.36 -18.71
N VAL A 141 23.68 36.40 -18.81
CA VAL A 141 23.04 36.84 -20.07
C VAL A 141 24.03 37.65 -20.91
N PRO A 142 24.21 37.34 -22.21
CA PRO A 142 24.59 38.33 -23.20
C PRO A 142 23.44 38.60 -24.19
N ALA A 143 23.27 39.88 -24.49
CA ALA A 143 22.32 40.41 -25.46
C ALA A 143 22.70 40.06 -26.91
N GLY A 144 21.70 39.99 -27.79
CA GLY A 144 21.89 39.92 -29.24
C GLY A 144 20.58 39.95 -30.02
N ASP A 145 20.32 41.07 -30.68
CA ASP A 145 19.32 41.31 -31.73
C ASP A 145 19.35 40.22 -32.83
N ASP A 146 18.21 39.91 -33.47
CA ASP A 146 17.77 40.53 -34.74
C ASP A 146 16.64 39.71 -35.43
N LYS A 147 16.02 40.39 -36.40
CA LYS A 147 14.75 40.15 -37.11
C LYS A 147 14.59 38.85 -37.93
N GLY A 148 13.32 38.44 -38.02
CA GLY A 148 12.57 38.40 -39.28
C GLY A 148 12.58 37.10 -40.11
N GLY A 149 11.47 36.84 -40.80
CA GLY A 149 11.47 35.92 -41.95
C GLY A 149 10.26 35.01 -42.06
N ASP A 150 9.30 35.44 -42.87
CA ASP A 150 8.14 34.70 -43.37
C ASP A 150 8.53 33.56 -44.35
N SER A 151 7.53 32.75 -44.70
CA SER A 151 7.40 31.91 -45.90
C SER A 151 7.67 30.39 -45.82
N ASP A 152 6.54 29.67 -45.87
CA ASP A 152 6.16 28.74 -46.95
C ASP A 152 6.31 27.21 -46.76
N LYS A 153 5.39 26.54 -47.45
CA LYS A 153 4.92 25.15 -47.40
C LYS A 153 5.97 24.05 -47.31
N GLY A 154 5.67 23.07 -46.47
CA GLY A 154 6.20 21.70 -46.55
C GLY A 154 5.11 20.67 -46.26
N SER A 155 4.58 20.04 -47.31
CA SER A 155 3.78 18.83 -47.23
C SER A 155 4.72 17.63 -47.23
N ALA A 156 4.68 16.79 -46.20
CA ALA A 156 5.21 15.43 -46.25
C ALA A 156 4.53 14.59 -45.17
N GLY A 157 4.15 13.38 -45.54
CA GLY A 157 3.27 12.54 -44.76
C GLY A 157 3.92 11.80 -43.60
N LYS A 158 3.04 11.07 -42.93
CA LYS A 158 3.31 9.77 -42.28
C LYS A 158 4.02 9.83 -40.93
N ALA A 159 3.21 9.80 -39.88
CA ALA A 159 3.40 8.83 -38.80
C ALA A 159 2.04 8.48 -38.23
N GLY A 160 1.66 7.20 -38.35
CA GLY A 160 0.52 6.65 -37.64
C GLY A 160 0.79 6.80 -36.15
N SER A 161 0.07 7.72 -35.51
CA SER A 161 -0.04 7.72 -34.06
C SER A 161 -0.90 6.51 -33.72
N ALA A 162 -0.23 5.39 -33.40
CA ALA A 162 -0.83 4.33 -32.61
C ALA A 162 -1.12 4.95 -31.24
N GLY A 163 -2.25 5.65 -31.17
CA GLY A 163 -2.82 6.12 -29.92
C GLY A 163 -3.04 4.88 -29.08
N THR A 164 -2.17 4.67 -28.09
CA THR A 164 -2.47 3.86 -26.94
C THR A 164 -3.76 4.45 -26.40
N THR A 165 -4.87 3.82 -26.77
CA THR A 165 -6.18 4.20 -26.28
C THR A 165 -6.14 3.78 -24.83
N ALA A 166 -5.64 4.68 -23.97
CA ALA A 166 -5.72 4.54 -22.54
C ALA A 166 -7.22 4.41 -22.27
N LYS A 167 -7.65 3.17 -22.05
CA LYS A 167 -9.03 2.86 -21.74
C LYS A 167 -9.39 3.77 -20.56
N PRO A 168 -10.47 4.56 -20.64
CA PRO A 168 -10.85 5.44 -19.54
C PRO A 168 -10.90 4.59 -18.28
N ARG A 169 -10.04 4.91 -17.30
CA ARG A 169 -10.11 4.24 -16.01
C ARG A 169 -11.50 4.57 -15.46
N PRO A 170 -12.34 3.56 -15.15
CA PRO A 170 -13.62 3.84 -14.54
C PRO A 170 -13.36 4.66 -13.27
N SER A 171 -14.13 5.73 -13.09
CA SER A 171 -14.10 6.54 -11.89
C SER A 171 -14.29 5.64 -10.67
N ALA A 172 -13.39 5.74 -9.69
CA ALA A 172 -13.46 4.94 -8.47
C ALA A 172 -14.80 5.16 -7.77
N ARG A 173 -15.43 4.06 -7.33
CA ARG A 173 -16.69 4.09 -6.57
C ARG A 173 -16.42 4.26 -5.09
N LEU A 174 -15.27 3.80 -4.62
CA LEU A 174 -14.78 4.04 -3.27
C LEU A 174 -14.28 5.48 -3.15
N VAL A 175 -15.01 6.31 -2.40
CA VAL A 175 -14.63 7.71 -2.14
C VAL A 175 -14.18 7.82 -0.70
N LEU A 176 -12.87 7.95 -0.50
CA LEU A 176 -12.27 8.15 0.81
C LEU A 176 -11.59 9.53 0.83
N PRO A 177 -11.86 10.40 1.82
CA PRO A 177 -11.10 11.63 1.96
C PRO A 177 -9.64 11.29 2.23
N VAL A 178 -8.72 11.92 1.49
CA VAL A 178 -7.29 11.80 1.78
C VAL A 178 -7.00 12.67 2.99
N VAL A 179 -6.50 12.05 4.06
CA VAL A 179 -6.10 12.74 5.29
C VAL A 179 -4.60 12.58 5.50
N SER A 180 -3.94 13.67 5.92
CA SER A 180 -2.54 13.58 6.38
C SER A 180 -2.52 12.92 7.75
N VAL A 181 -1.72 11.86 7.88
CA VAL A 181 -1.60 11.08 9.12
C VAL A 181 -0.17 11.12 9.60
N MET A 182 0.02 11.44 10.88
CA MET A 182 1.31 11.24 11.54
C MET A 182 1.55 9.74 11.73
N LEU A 183 2.62 9.24 11.11
CA LEU A 183 3.04 7.86 11.26
C LEU A 183 3.47 7.59 12.70
N THR A 184 3.17 6.40 13.20
CA THR A 184 3.76 5.89 14.44
C THR A 184 5.18 5.39 14.19
N ASP A 185 5.97 5.17 15.25
CA ASP A 185 7.33 4.62 15.12
C ASP A 185 7.34 3.23 14.48
N ALA A 186 6.33 2.40 14.79
CA ALA A 186 6.19 1.09 14.17
C ALA A 186 5.91 1.22 12.66
N GLU A 187 5.07 2.16 12.25
CA GLU A 187 4.79 2.42 10.83
C GLU A 187 6.01 2.97 10.11
N ARG A 188 6.73 3.94 10.69
CA ARG A 188 8.00 4.44 10.15
C ARG A 188 9.01 3.31 9.96
N LYS A 189 9.22 2.49 10.99
CA LYS A 189 10.17 1.37 10.94
C LYS A 189 9.81 0.34 9.85
N MET A 190 8.52 0.09 9.64
CA MET A 190 8.06 -0.76 8.53
C MET A 190 8.37 -0.17 7.15
N PHE A 191 8.43 1.16 7.02
CA PHE A 191 8.78 1.84 5.78
C PHE A 191 10.30 1.87 5.56
N GLU A 192 11.08 2.15 6.60
CA GLU A 192 12.55 2.20 6.59
C GLU A 192 13.22 0.89 6.20
N ARG A 193 12.61 -0.27 6.53
CA ARG A 193 13.21 -1.59 6.25
C ARG A 193 13.51 -1.84 4.76
N LYS A 194 12.80 -1.17 3.84
CA LYS A 194 13.03 -1.31 2.40
C LYS A 194 14.31 -0.58 1.93
N ALA A 195 14.71 0.52 2.59
CA ALA A 195 15.97 1.19 2.29
C ALA A 195 17.20 0.33 2.66
N ALA A 196 17.06 -0.53 3.68
CA ALA A 196 18.11 -1.45 4.10
C ALA A 196 18.24 -2.70 3.20
N GLU A 197 17.23 -3.03 2.41
CA GLU A 197 17.25 -4.19 1.49
C GLU A 197 17.74 -3.82 0.07
N SER A 198 17.90 -2.52 -0.23
CA SER A 198 18.50 -2.02 -1.48
C SER A 198 19.97 -1.58 -1.33
N GLY A 199 20.57 -1.76 -0.15
CA GLY A 199 22.00 -1.56 0.07
C GLY A 199 22.81 -2.82 -0.30
N ASP A 200 23.62 -2.68 -1.35
CA ASP A 200 24.72 -3.53 -1.81
C ASP A 200 24.78 -5.01 -1.36
N LYS A 201 24.67 -5.87 -2.37
CA LYS A 201 25.40 -7.14 -2.39
C LYS A 201 26.90 -6.84 -2.43
N GLU A 202 27.56 -6.78 -1.28
CA GLU A 202 28.98 -7.08 -1.21
C GLU A 202 29.17 -8.57 -0.89
N GLY A 203 29.97 -9.22 -1.75
CA GLY A 203 30.24 -10.65 -1.76
C GLY A 203 31.18 -11.14 -0.64
N PRO A 204 31.62 -12.41 -0.73
CA PRO A 204 32.03 -13.22 0.42
C PRO A 204 33.53 -13.11 0.79
N GLU A 205 33.86 -13.76 1.91
CA GLU A 205 35.20 -14.08 2.48
C GLU A 205 35.80 -13.01 3.42
N THR A 206 36.03 -13.34 4.70
CA THR A 206 37.26 -14.05 5.06
C THR A 206 37.15 -14.76 6.42
N ASP A 207 37.39 -16.06 6.42
CA ASP A 207 37.93 -16.80 7.57
C ASP A 207 39.38 -16.33 7.83
N PRO A 208 39.87 -16.47 9.07
CA PRO A 208 41.11 -17.23 9.20
C PRO A 208 41.02 -18.33 10.27
N ASP A 209 41.08 -19.55 9.75
CA ASP A 209 41.72 -20.77 10.26
C ASP A 209 42.44 -20.69 11.63
N VAL A 210 41.96 -21.49 12.60
CA VAL A 210 42.80 -22.34 13.46
C VAL A 210 42.16 -23.72 13.63
N THR A 211 42.47 -24.60 12.69
CA THR A 211 42.87 -26.01 12.81
C THR A 211 42.55 -26.86 14.07
N VAL A 212 41.93 -28.01 13.75
CA VAL A 212 42.25 -29.41 14.16
C VAL A 212 41.68 -29.96 15.48
N GLY A 213 40.91 -31.05 15.36
CA GLY A 213 40.62 -31.96 16.47
C GLY A 213 39.48 -32.93 16.18
N THR A 214 39.77 -33.99 15.44
CA THR A 214 38.96 -35.20 15.24
C THR A 214 38.49 -35.85 16.53
N ASP A 215 37.23 -36.31 16.57
CA ASP A 215 36.79 -37.68 16.92
C ASP A 215 35.38 -37.66 17.51
N GLY A 216 34.45 -38.30 16.79
CA GLY A 216 33.18 -38.71 17.37
C GLY A 216 33.37 -39.82 18.39
N PRO A 217 32.33 -40.10 19.20
CA PRO A 217 31.81 -41.46 19.10
C PRO A 217 30.28 -41.53 19.09
N SER A 218 29.80 -42.34 18.15
CA SER A 218 28.87 -43.47 18.32
C SER A 218 27.84 -43.39 19.45
N GLY A 219 26.57 -43.52 19.06
CA GLY A 219 25.45 -43.61 19.99
C GLY A 219 25.47 -44.82 20.93
N MET A 220 24.72 -44.68 22.03
CA MET A 220 24.15 -45.79 22.79
C MET A 220 22.72 -45.46 23.20
N LYS A 221 21.86 -46.47 23.00
CA LYS A 221 20.48 -46.59 23.46
C LYS A 221 20.41 -46.58 24.99
N GLY A 222 19.30 -46.05 25.56
CA GLY A 222 18.96 -46.28 26.96
C GLY A 222 17.81 -45.42 27.48
N GLY A 223 16.57 -45.71 27.06
CA GLY A 223 15.36 -45.23 27.74
C GLY A 223 14.92 -46.25 28.80
N PRO A 224 14.42 -45.82 29.98
CA PRO A 224 14.09 -46.73 31.08
C PRO A 224 12.66 -47.28 31.00
N LYS A 225 12.53 -48.60 30.77
CA LYS A 225 11.79 -49.59 31.60
C LYS A 225 11.70 -50.92 30.88
#